data_AF-A0A0F8CT57-F1
#
_entry.id   AF-A0A0F8CT57-F1
#
_cell.length_a   1.000
_cell.length_b   1.000
_cell.length_c   1.000
_cell.angle_alpha   90.00
_cell.angle_beta   90.00
_cell.angle_gamma   90.00
#
_symmetry.space_group_name_H-M   'P 1'
#
loop_
_entity.id
_entity.type
_entity.pdbx_description
1 polymer ?
#
loop_
_entity_poly.entity_id
_entity_poly.type
_entity_poly.pdbx_seq_one_letter_code
_entity_poly.pdbx_strand_id
1 'polypeptide(L)'
;MEQQLKPLALGLAAAIVSAIIMGMLGILGNLGIYTGAVEMMRQWHMFFSLTLTGIIAGMIEAAIISFIFAYLFGIFYNKFA
;
A
#
# COMPACT_ATOMS: atom_id res chain seq x y z
N MET A 1 -14.64 28.18 -5.61
CA MET A 1 -13.30 27.61 -5.36
C MET A 1 -13.39 26.14 -5.70
N GLU A 2 -12.81 25.72 -6.82
CA GLU A 2 -12.64 24.29 -7.08
C GLU A 2 -11.65 23.73 -6.04
N GLN A 3 -12.12 22.79 -5.23
CA GLN A 3 -11.26 22.11 -4.27
C GLN A 3 -10.37 21.12 -5.02
N GLN A 4 -9.13 21.53 -5.29
CA GLN A 4 -8.11 20.64 -5.83
C GLN A 4 -7.67 19.61 -4.78
N LEU A 5 -7.34 18.41 -5.24
CA LEU A 5 -6.67 17.42 -4.41
C LEU A 5 -5.28 17.92 -4.01
N LYS A 6 -4.81 17.55 -2.83
CA LYS A 6 -3.42 17.76 -2.39
C LYS A 6 -2.63 16.48 -2.70
N PRO A 7 -1.91 16.37 -3.84
CA PRO A 7 -1.38 15.09 -4.30
C PRO A 7 -0.36 14.48 -3.33
N LEU A 8 0.46 15.32 -2.69
CA LEU A 8 1.41 14.87 -1.67
C LEU A 8 0.70 14.27 -0.46
N ALA A 9 -0.33 14.93 0.06
CA ALA A 9 -1.09 14.43 1.20
C ALA A 9 -1.83 13.13 0.86
N LEU A 10 -2.39 13.05 -0.36
CA LEU A 10 -3.04 11.86 -0.87
C LEU A 10 -2.06 10.68 -1.01
N GLY A 11 -0.89 10.91 -1.61
CA GLY A 11 0.17 9.92 -1.74
C GLY A 11 0.65 9.41 -0.37
N LEU A 12 0.92 10.32 0.57
CA LEU A 12 1.37 9.94 1.91
C LEU A 12 0.31 9.15 2.68
N ALA A 13 -0.97 9.55 2.59
CA ALA A 13 -2.06 8.81 3.20
C ALA A 13 -2.17 7.39 2.62
N ALA A 14 -2.10 7.25 1.30
CA ALA A 14 -2.12 5.94 0.63
C ALA A 14 -0.92 5.06 1.04
N ALA A 15 0.28 5.64 1.15
CA ALA A 15 1.47 4.94 1.63
C ALA A 15 1.28 4.37 3.03
N ILE A 16 0.84 5.22 3.98
CA ILE A 16 0.68 4.84 5.38
C ILE A 16 -0.39 3.76 5.54
N VAL A 17 -1.56 3.96 4.92
CA VAL A 17 -2.67 3.00 5.00
C VAL A 17 -2.25 1.65 4.41
N SER A 18 -1.58 1.65 3.26
CA SER A 18 -1.15 0.41 2.61
C SER A 18 -0.09 -0.33 3.42
N ALA A 19 0.87 0.39 4.01
CA ALA A 19 1.85 -0.21 4.91
C ALA A 19 1.19 -0.85 6.15
N ILE A 20 0.22 -0.17 6.77
CA ILE A 20 -0.50 -0.70 7.93
C ILE A 20 -1.26 -1.97 7.56
N ILE A 21 -2.01 -1.96 6.46
CA ILE A 21 -2.78 -3.12 5.99
C ILE A 21 -1.83 -4.29 5.67
N MET A 22 -0.72 -4.02 4.99
CA MET A 22 0.28 -5.05 4.68
C MET A 22 0.86 -5.68 5.96
N GLY A 23 1.19 -4.86 6.96
CA GLY A 23 1.65 -5.34 8.26
C GLY A 23 0.59 -6.19 8.97
N MET A 24 -0.67 -5.75 8.98
CA MET A 24 -1.79 -6.51 9.54
C MET A 24 -1.99 -7.84 8.84
N LEU A 25 -1.95 -7.88 7.51
CA LEU A 25 -2.04 -9.13 6.73
C LEU A 25 -0.87 -10.07 7.02
N GLY A 26 0.34 -9.55 7.20
CA GLY A 26 1.49 -10.35 7.63
C GLY A 26 1.30 -10.99 9.01
N ILE A 27 0.78 -10.24 9.97
CA ILE A 27 0.51 -10.74 11.34
C ILE A 27 -0.62 -11.77 11.32
N LEU A 28 -1.77 -11.45 10.70
CA LEU A 28 -2.92 -12.34 10.62
C LEU A 28 -2.61 -13.60 9.79
N GLY A 29 -1.80 -13.47 8.75
CA GLY A 29 -1.32 -14.58 7.95
C GLY A 29 -0.46 -15.57 8.74
N ASN A 30 0.38 -15.08 9.65
CA ASN A 30 1.12 -15.94 10.59
C ASN A 30 0.22 -16.71 11.56
N LEU A 31 -1.01 -16.23 11.79
CA LEU A 31 -2.03 -16.91 12.60
C LEU A 31 -2.92 -17.85 11.76
N GLY A 32 -2.66 -17.99 10.45
CA GLY A 32 -3.48 -18.80 9.54
C GLY A 32 -4.80 -18.13 9.15
N ILE A 33 -4.96 -16.82 9.38
CA ILE A 33 -6.17 -16.06 9.07
C ILE A 33 -5.95 -15.29 7.76
N TYR A 34 -6.98 -15.18 6.92
CA TYR A 34 -6.92 -14.48 5.62
C TYR A 34 -5.84 -15.01 4.66
N THR A 35 -5.60 -16.33 4.66
CA THR A 35 -4.56 -16.97 3.82
C THR A 35 -4.72 -16.70 2.32
N GLY A 36 -5.95 -16.57 1.81
CA GLY A 36 -6.18 -16.16 0.42
C GLY A 36 -5.65 -14.75 0.10
N ALA A 37 -5.80 -13.80 1.02
CA ALA A 37 -5.24 -12.45 0.85
C ALA A 37 -3.71 -12.47 0.95
N VAL A 38 -3.14 -13.28 1.85
CA VAL A 38 -1.69 -13.46 1.96
C VAL A 38 -1.11 -14.02 0.66
N GLU A 39 -1.78 -14.98 0.04
CA GLU A 39 -1.33 -15.55 -1.24
C GLU A 39 -1.36 -14.51 -2.36
N MET A 40 -2.42 -13.70 -2.45
CA MET A 40 -2.45 -12.56 -3.38
C MET A 40 -1.31 -11.58 -3.12
N MET A 41 -1.02 -11.23 -1.85
CA MET A 41 0.07 -10.31 -1.53
C MET A 41 1.43 -10.87 -1.92
N ARG A 42 1.67 -12.18 -1.77
CA ARG A 42 2.91 -12.83 -2.22
C ARG A 42 3.08 -12.80 -3.73
N GLN A 43 1.98 -12.77 -4.49
CA GLN A 43 2.02 -12.67 -5.95
C GLN A 43 2.26 -11.23 -6.42
N TRP A 44 1.76 -10.24 -5.67
CA TRP A 44 1.80 -8.82 -6.07
C TRP A 44 3.00 -8.05 -5.51
N HIS A 45 3.58 -8.52 -4.40
CA HIS A 45 4.71 -7.88 -3.74
C HIS A 45 5.90 -8.82 -3.75
N MET A 46 6.95 -8.43 -4.47
CA MET A 46 8.11 -9.26 -4.75
C MET A 46 8.84 -9.68 -3.46
N PHE A 47 8.85 -8.82 -2.45
CA PHE A 47 9.59 -9.07 -1.21
C PHE A 47 8.70 -9.54 -0.05
N PHE A 48 7.39 -9.64 -0.26
CA PHE A 48 6.47 -10.03 0.80
C PHE A 48 6.55 -11.53 1.09
N SER A 49 6.78 -11.87 2.36
CA SER A 49 6.63 -13.22 2.90
C SER A 49 6.20 -13.14 4.36
N LEU A 50 5.79 -14.25 4.97
CA LEU A 50 5.35 -14.28 6.37
C LEU A 50 6.49 -14.20 7.40
N THR A 51 7.75 -14.11 6.95
CA THR A 51 8.88 -13.80 7.82
C THR A 51 8.82 -12.34 8.27
N LEU A 52 9.36 -12.01 9.45
CA LEU A 52 9.37 -10.63 9.95
C LEU A 52 10.01 -9.65 8.94
N THR A 53 11.13 -10.03 8.35
CA THR A 53 11.83 -9.22 7.35
C THR A 53 11.02 -9.10 6.06
N GLY A 54 10.36 -10.17 5.62
CA GLY A 54 9.46 -10.15 4.47
C GLY A 54 8.23 -9.26 4.66
N ILE A 55 7.64 -9.26 5.86
CA ILE A 55 6.52 -8.36 6.18
C ILE A 55 6.98 -6.91 6.09
N ILE A 56 8.11 -6.57 6.72
CA ILE A 56 8.66 -5.21 6.69
C ILE A 56 8.99 -4.79 5.25
N ALA A 57 9.61 -5.67 4.46
CA ALA A 57 9.92 -5.38 3.06
C ALA A 57 8.64 -5.16 2.23
N GLY A 58 7.62 -6.01 2.42
CA GLY A 58 6.32 -5.82 1.78
C GLY A 58 5.62 -4.54 2.20
N MET A 59 5.72 -4.12 3.47
CA MET A 59 5.18 -2.84 3.94
C MET A 59 5.82 -1.66 3.21
N ILE A 60 7.15 -1.69 3.03
CA ILE A 60 7.89 -0.65 2.30
C ILE A 60 7.49 -0.64 0.82
N GLU A 61 7.44 -1.81 0.18
CA GLU A 61 7.04 -1.96 -1.22
C GLU A 61 5.61 -1.44 -1.45
N ALA A 62 4.66 -1.86 -0.61
CA ALA A 62 3.27 -1.39 -0.65
C ALA A 62 3.15 0.12 -0.44
N ALA A 63 3.93 0.70 0.48
CA ALA A 63 3.93 2.13 0.73
C ALA A 63 4.41 2.90 -0.51
N ILE A 64 5.54 2.50 -1.10
CA ILE A 64 6.14 3.18 -2.26
C ILE A 64 5.21 3.10 -3.47
N ILE A 65 4.72 1.91 -3.79
CA ILE A 65 3.84 1.70 -4.95
C ILE A 65 2.57 2.53 -4.79
N SER A 66 1.91 2.45 -3.63
CA SER A 66 0.66 3.16 -3.38
C SER A 66 0.85 4.67 -3.35
N PHE A 67 1.97 5.16 -2.80
CA PHE A 67 2.31 6.57 -2.86
C PHE A 67 2.38 7.06 -4.30
N ILE A 68 3.14 6.36 -5.16
CA ILE A 68 3.34 6.76 -6.55
C ILE A 68 2.00 6.80 -7.28
N PHE A 69 1.19 5.75 -7.17
CA PHE A 69 -0.12 5.70 -7.84
C PHE A 69 -1.06 6.81 -7.35
N ALA A 70 -1.20 6.99 -6.04
CA ALA A 70 -2.11 7.98 -5.48
C ALA A 70 -1.63 9.44 -5.71
N TYR A 71 -0.32 9.67 -5.65
CA TYR A 71 0.28 10.96 -5.99
C TYR A 71 0.03 11.32 -7.46
N LEU A 72 0.32 10.40 -8.38
CA LEU A 72 0.08 10.61 -9.81
C LEU A 72 -1.42 10.79 -10.08
N PHE A 73 -2.28 9.99 -9.45
CA PHE A 73 -3.73 10.18 -9.54
C PHE A 73 -4.14 11.59 -9.13
N GLY A 74 -3.64 12.11 -7.99
CA GLY A 74 -3.93 13.46 -7.56
C GLY A 74 -3.51 14.54 -8.57
N ILE A 75 -2.35 14.37 -9.21
CA ILE A 75 -1.89 15.28 -10.27
C ILE A 75 -2.81 15.21 -11.50
N PHE A 76 -3.07 14.00 -12.01
CA PHE A 76 -3.87 13.84 -13.21
C PHE A 76 -5.32 14.28 -12.98
N TYR A 77 -5.91 13.96 -11.83
CA TYR A 77 -7.23 14.42 -11.45
C TYR A 77 -7.32 15.95 -11.50
N ASN A 78 -6.39 16.66 -10.84
CA ASN A 78 -6.38 18.13 -10.86
C ASN A 78 -6.12 18.73 -12.26
N LYS A 79 -5.54 17.96 -13.18
CA LYS A 79 -5.29 18.42 -14.56
C LYS A 79 -6.52 18.27 -15.46
N PHE A 80 -7.38 17.29 -15.19
CA PHE A 80 -8.51 16.91 -16.05
C PHE A 80 -9.89 17.21 -15.47
N ALA A 81 -9.99 17.45 -14.17
CA ALA A 81 -11.20 17.92 -13.48
C ALA A 81 -11.24 19.45 -13.48
#